data_AF-A0A0F9LL64-F1
#
_entry.id   AF-A0A0F9LL64-F1
#
_cell.length_a   1.000
_cell.length_b   1.000
_cell.length_c   1.000
_cell.angle_alpha   90.00
_cell.angle_beta   90.00
_cell.angle_gamma   90.00
#
_symmetry.space_group_name_H-M   'P 1'
#
loop_
_entity.id
_entity.type
_entity.pdbx_description
1 polymer ?
#
loop_
_entity_poly.entity_id
_entity_poly.type
_entity_poly.pdbx_seq_one_letter_code
_entity_poly.pdbx_strand_id
1 'polypeptide(L)'
;MFYIDSCRLLLKFDNANLTESISTTLMVPVNNQVIDILSGGLGYMMKGDQYLKQEDFSGNGFYLNIKKAMIMGFWLYPVNPGLVYNPGNGVTESIQMPLIDIYPYGEISNSILTIKEKTKDDENNFMVVEISNSIDPSNEDIYKVSTSTYSAGLWHYFWIVYDGIDHEVKIYIDGSLQSPQKGDTANPNRFSGYIPSIIDANFVDFYVNRGRSGFAFNIAGNYGYIDDI
;
A
#
# COMPACT_ATOMS: atom_id res chain seq x y z
N MET A 1 -10.39 21.48 2.27
CA MET A 1 -9.58 22.04 1.17
C MET A 1 -8.25 21.32 1.23
N PHE A 2 -7.98 20.41 0.28
CA PHE A 2 -6.73 19.65 0.26
C PHE A 2 -5.57 20.60 -0.05
N TYR A 3 -4.46 20.47 0.67
CA TYR A 3 -3.23 21.22 0.39
C TYR A 3 -2.54 20.59 -0.84
N ILE A 4 -2.99 20.96 -2.05
CA ILE A 4 -2.33 20.57 -3.31
C ILE A 4 -0.83 20.91 -3.27
N ASP A 5 -0.47 22.01 -2.61
CA ASP A 5 0.93 22.47 -2.46
C ASP A 5 1.85 21.45 -1.75
N SER A 6 1.26 20.53 -0.97
CA SER A 6 1.98 19.47 -0.26
C SER A 6 1.92 18.11 -0.96
N CYS A 7 1.13 17.97 -2.02
CA CYS A 7 1.08 16.75 -2.81
C CYS A 7 2.43 16.50 -3.48
N ARG A 8 2.84 15.23 -3.54
CA ARG A 8 4.11 14.81 -4.17
C ARG A 8 3.90 13.80 -5.30
N LEU A 9 2.77 13.09 -5.28
CA LEU A 9 2.40 12.11 -6.27
C LEU A 9 0.87 12.14 -6.40
N LEU A 10 0.37 12.32 -7.62
CA LEU A 10 -1.05 12.25 -7.92
C LEU A 10 -1.26 11.41 -9.17
N LEU A 11 -1.69 10.17 -8.96
CA LEU A 11 -2.01 9.22 -10.02
C LEU A 11 -3.50 9.29 -10.32
N LYS A 12 -3.84 9.58 -11.58
CA LYS A 12 -5.22 9.70 -12.03
C LYS A 12 -5.41 9.04 -13.40
N PHE A 13 -6.60 8.54 -13.65
CA PHE A 13 -6.99 8.09 -14.98
C PHE A 13 -7.64 9.24 -15.76
N ASP A 14 -7.01 9.65 -16.86
CA ASP A 14 -7.54 10.67 -17.80
C ASP A 14 -7.81 10.01 -19.16
N ASN A 15 -9.10 9.88 -19.51
CA ASN A 15 -9.55 9.32 -20.79
C ASN A 15 -8.86 7.98 -21.15
N ALA A 16 -8.88 7.02 -20.22
CA ALA A 16 -8.21 5.72 -20.35
C ALA A 16 -6.68 5.78 -20.48
N ASN A 17 -6.03 6.81 -19.93
CA ASN A 17 -4.60 6.82 -19.68
C ASN A 17 -4.33 7.03 -18.20
N LEU A 18 -3.39 6.27 -17.63
CA LEU A 18 -2.85 6.63 -16.32
C LEU A 18 -1.89 7.80 -16.49
N THR A 19 -2.13 8.89 -15.75
CA THR A 19 -1.30 10.08 -15.75
C THR A 19 -0.86 10.42 -14.33
N GLU A 20 0.36 10.96 -14.22
CA GLU A 20 0.85 11.57 -12.99
C GLU A 20 0.83 13.09 -13.20
N SER A 21 0.20 13.84 -12.29
CA SER A 21 -0.14 15.26 -12.52
C SER A 21 0.63 16.27 -11.67
N ILE A 22 1.52 15.84 -10.78
CA ILE A 22 2.18 16.72 -9.81
C ILE A 22 3.70 16.68 -9.95
N SER A 23 4.27 15.51 -10.16
CA SER A 23 5.70 15.30 -10.33
C SER A 23 6.11 15.34 -11.82
N THR A 24 7.41 15.26 -12.07
CA THR A 24 7.95 15.00 -13.42
C THR A 24 8.16 13.50 -13.67
N THR A 25 7.60 12.65 -12.80
CA THR A 25 7.89 11.22 -12.76
C THR A 25 6.84 10.44 -13.53
N LEU A 26 7.31 9.46 -14.32
CA LEU A 26 6.43 8.59 -15.09
C LEU A 26 6.20 7.28 -14.33
N MET A 27 4.93 6.93 -14.13
CA MET A 27 4.57 5.57 -13.75
C MET A 27 4.42 4.75 -15.02
N VAL A 28 5.16 3.65 -15.11
CA VAL A 28 5.05 2.72 -16.24
C VAL A 28 4.51 1.37 -15.79
N PRO A 29 3.70 0.71 -16.65
CA PRO A 29 3.45 -0.71 -16.49
C PRO A 29 4.75 -1.48 -16.72
N VAL A 30 5.05 -2.44 -15.86
CA VAL A 30 6.25 -3.26 -16.02
C VAL A 30 6.02 -4.31 -17.10
N ASN A 31 7.11 -4.71 -17.78
CA ASN A 31 7.10 -5.66 -18.91
C ASN A 31 6.40 -5.13 -20.16
N ASN A 32 6.32 -3.81 -20.36
CA ASN A 32 5.68 -3.17 -21.52
C ASN A 32 4.22 -3.61 -21.74
N GLN A 33 3.53 -4.07 -20.69
CA GLN A 33 2.11 -4.39 -20.79
C GLN A 33 1.31 -3.09 -20.92
N VAL A 34 0.29 -3.07 -21.77
CA VAL A 34 -0.65 -1.94 -21.78
C VAL A 34 -1.47 -2.03 -20.50
N ILE A 35 -1.62 -0.92 -19.75
CA ILE A 35 -2.51 -0.89 -18.59
C ILE A 35 -3.93 -1.13 -19.12
N ASP A 36 -4.54 -2.23 -18.70
CA ASP A 36 -5.91 -2.54 -19.01
C ASP A 36 -6.78 -1.73 -18.08
N ILE A 37 -7.50 -0.77 -18.67
CA ILE A 37 -8.37 0.13 -17.94
C ILE A 37 -9.81 -0.32 -18.16
N LEU A 38 -10.49 -0.62 -17.07
CA LEU A 38 -11.91 -0.97 -17.08
C LEU A 38 -12.74 0.26 -16.73
N SER A 39 -13.87 0.43 -17.39
CA SER A 39 -14.93 1.31 -16.88
C SER A 39 -15.53 0.67 -15.64
N GLY A 40 -15.67 1.42 -14.55
CA GLY A 40 -16.53 0.98 -13.46
C GLY A 40 -17.05 2.11 -12.60
N GLY A 41 -17.42 1.76 -11.36
CA GLY A 41 -18.43 2.50 -10.59
C GLY A 41 -18.19 4.01 -10.46
N LEU A 42 -16.94 4.41 -10.17
CA LEU A 42 -16.56 5.82 -9.96
C LEU A 42 -15.75 6.42 -11.12
N GLY A 43 -15.33 5.60 -12.09
CA GLY A 43 -14.39 6.03 -13.12
C GLY A 43 -13.70 4.89 -13.84
N TYR A 44 -12.41 5.07 -14.08
CA TYR A 44 -11.54 4.14 -14.77
C TYR A 44 -10.64 3.47 -13.75
N MET A 45 -10.42 2.16 -13.86
CA MET A 45 -9.61 1.44 -12.88
C MET A 45 -8.54 0.56 -13.52
N MET A 46 -7.43 0.41 -12.80
CA MET A 46 -6.39 -0.54 -13.17
C MET A 46 -6.80 -1.95 -12.78
N LYS A 47 -6.62 -2.89 -13.72
CA LYS A 47 -6.84 -4.32 -13.47
C LYS A 47 -5.82 -4.86 -12.46
N GLY A 48 -6.29 -5.65 -11.50
CA GLY A 48 -5.47 -6.08 -10.36
C GLY A 48 -4.23 -6.92 -10.69
N ASP A 49 -4.25 -7.71 -11.76
CA ASP A 49 -3.10 -8.56 -12.16
C ASP A 49 -1.94 -7.78 -12.79
N GLN A 50 -2.10 -6.46 -12.95
CA GLN A 50 -1.08 -5.56 -13.44
C GLN A 50 -0.36 -4.89 -12.27
N TYR A 51 0.89 -4.46 -12.49
CA TYR A 51 1.60 -3.65 -11.52
C TYR A 51 2.35 -2.51 -12.20
N LEU A 52 2.46 -1.40 -11.48
CA LEU A 52 3.18 -0.22 -11.92
C LEU A 52 4.51 -0.14 -11.20
N LYS A 53 5.53 0.28 -11.94
CA LYS A 53 6.79 0.74 -11.39
C LYS A 53 6.96 2.20 -11.78
N GLN A 54 7.45 2.98 -10.85
CA GLN A 54 7.99 4.28 -11.16
C GLN A 54 9.30 4.14 -11.98
N GLU A 55 9.32 4.71 -13.19
CA GLU A 55 10.54 4.86 -13.98
C GLU A 55 11.05 6.29 -13.88
N ASP A 56 12.36 6.43 -13.72
CA ASP A 56 13.04 7.71 -13.93
C ASP A 56 13.93 7.62 -15.17
N PHE A 57 13.65 8.49 -16.14
CA PHE A 57 14.47 8.65 -17.33
C PHE A 57 15.86 9.23 -17.02
N SER A 58 16.07 9.80 -15.83
CA SER A 58 17.35 10.36 -15.40
C SER A 58 18.27 9.36 -14.69
N GLY A 59 17.80 8.13 -14.44
CA GLY A 59 18.55 7.10 -13.72
C GLY A 59 18.72 7.36 -12.22
N ASN A 60 17.97 8.32 -11.65
CA ASN A 60 17.90 8.57 -10.22
C ASN A 60 16.58 7.99 -9.67
N GLY A 61 16.47 7.70 -8.37
CA GLY A 61 15.19 7.23 -7.81
C GLY A 61 14.11 8.33 -7.83
N PHE A 62 12.86 8.00 -7.50
CA PHE A 62 11.86 9.03 -7.26
C PHE A 62 12.14 9.79 -5.96
N TYR A 63 12.13 11.11 -6.07
CA TYR A 63 12.32 11.96 -4.91
C TYR A 63 11.00 12.20 -4.17
N LEU A 64 10.60 11.24 -3.33
CA LEU A 64 9.40 11.37 -2.51
C LEU A 64 9.64 12.19 -1.24
N ASN A 65 10.87 12.17 -0.70
CA ASN A 65 11.30 12.88 0.51
C ASN A 65 10.32 12.71 1.68
N ILE A 66 9.89 11.47 1.93
CA ILE A 66 9.23 11.16 3.20
C ILE A 66 10.31 11.29 4.25
N LYS A 67 10.09 12.14 5.26
CA LYS A 67 10.97 12.24 6.43
C LYS A 67 10.20 12.03 7.72
N LYS A 68 9.24 12.91 8.00
CA LYS A 68 8.55 12.94 9.29
C LYS A 68 7.05 12.70 9.20
N ALA A 69 6.46 12.92 8.04
CA ALA A 69 5.03 12.71 7.85
C ALA A 69 4.73 12.30 6.42
N MET A 70 3.67 11.52 6.26
CA MET A 70 3.13 11.13 4.96
C MET A 70 1.62 11.00 5.09
N ILE A 71 0.92 11.40 4.04
CA ILE A 71 -0.49 11.11 3.87
C ILE A 71 -0.67 10.41 2.52
N MET A 72 -1.49 9.38 2.50
CA MET A 72 -1.82 8.62 1.30
C MET A 72 -3.30 8.32 1.29
N GLY A 73 -3.96 8.57 0.17
CA GLY A 73 -5.37 8.22 -0.04
C GLY A 73 -5.54 7.51 -1.37
N PHE A 74 -6.50 6.58 -1.44
CA PHE A 74 -6.88 5.90 -2.69
C PHE A 74 -8.24 5.21 -2.54
N TRP A 75 -8.91 5.01 -3.68
CA TRP A 75 -10.07 4.14 -3.77
C TRP A 75 -9.64 2.71 -4.10
N LEU A 76 -10.27 1.75 -3.44
CA LEU A 76 -10.05 0.33 -3.66
C LEU A 76 -11.39 -0.40 -3.75
N TYR A 77 -11.53 -1.23 -4.78
CA TYR A 77 -12.57 -2.24 -4.89
C TYR A 77 -11.93 -3.60 -4.58
N PRO A 78 -12.00 -4.07 -3.33
CA PRO A 78 -11.29 -5.27 -2.90
C PRO A 78 -11.99 -6.53 -3.42
N VAL A 79 -11.19 -7.53 -3.75
CA VAL A 79 -11.65 -8.89 -4.06
C VAL A 79 -11.14 -9.82 -2.96
N ASN A 80 -11.96 -10.77 -2.53
CA ASN A 80 -11.56 -11.78 -1.57
C ASN A 80 -11.44 -13.15 -2.28
N PRO A 81 -10.22 -13.56 -2.70
CA PRO A 81 -9.98 -14.89 -3.27
C PRO A 81 -10.08 -16.05 -2.27
N GLY A 82 -10.41 -15.77 -1.00
CA GLY A 82 -10.46 -16.73 0.09
C GLY A 82 -9.10 -16.93 0.75
N LEU A 83 -8.93 -18.08 1.39
CA LEU A 83 -7.71 -18.44 2.09
C LEU A 83 -6.88 -19.46 1.29
N VAL A 84 -5.61 -19.61 1.64
CA VAL A 84 -4.70 -20.58 1.02
C VAL A 84 -4.20 -21.60 2.02
N TYR A 85 -4.03 -22.84 1.57
CA TYR A 85 -3.46 -23.91 2.39
C TYR A 85 -1.93 -23.81 2.42
N ASN A 86 -1.34 -23.70 3.62
CA ASN A 86 0.11 -23.71 3.78
C ASN A 86 0.63 -25.17 3.75
N PRO A 87 1.45 -25.54 2.75
CA PRO A 87 1.94 -26.91 2.62
C PRO A 87 2.94 -27.33 3.70
N GLY A 88 3.57 -26.37 4.39
CA GLY A 88 4.60 -26.63 5.40
C GLY A 88 4.03 -27.03 6.76
N ASN A 89 2.86 -26.50 7.13
CA ASN A 89 2.24 -26.75 8.44
C ASN A 89 0.81 -27.32 8.36
N GLY A 90 0.23 -27.38 7.17
CA GLY A 90 -1.12 -27.89 6.93
C GLY A 90 -2.25 -26.99 7.44
N VAL A 91 -1.97 -25.72 7.69
CA VAL A 91 -2.94 -24.74 8.19
C VAL A 91 -3.37 -23.81 7.06
N THR A 92 -4.64 -23.43 7.07
CA THR A 92 -5.17 -22.42 6.16
C THR A 92 -4.78 -21.02 6.62
N GLU A 93 -4.24 -20.20 5.73
CA GLU A 93 -3.72 -18.86 6.01
C GLU A 93 -4.33 -17.81 5.07
N SER A 94 -4.36 -16.56 5.51
CA SER A 94 -4.77 -15.43 4.67
C SER A 94 -3.86 -15.29 3.46
N ILE A 95 -4.49 -15.08 2.30
CA ILE A 95 -3.79 -14.58 1.11
C ILE A 95 -3.44 -13.11 1.36
N GLN A 96 -2.24 -12.72 0.98
CA GLN A 96 -1.72 -11.35 1.04
C GLN A 96 -1.71 -10.78 -0.38
N MET A 97 -2.30 -9.60 -0.54
CA MET A 97 -2.41 -8.88 -1.81
C MET A 97 -1.75 -7.51 -1.67
N PRO A 98 -0.54 -7.32 -2.20
CA PRO A 98 0.19 -6.06 -2.09
C PRO A 98 -0.52 -4.98 -2.89
N LEU A 99 -0.63 -3.78 -2.32
CA LEU A 99 -1.24 -2.61 -2.95
C LEU A 99 -0.20 -1.57 -3.29
N ILE A 100 0.63 -1.18 -2.32
CA ILE A 100 1.62 -0.12 -2.48
C ILE A 100 2.86 -0.53 -1.72
N ASP A 101 4.00 -0.55 -2.41
CA ASP A 101 5.30 -0.80 -1.80
C ASP A 101 6.28 0.33 -2.15
N ILE A 102 7.03 0.77 -1.15
CA ILE A 102 8.11 1.74 -1.28
C ILE A 102 9.40 1.08 -0.79
N TYR A 103 10.42 1.07 -1.64
CA TYR A 103 11.74 0.53 -1.32
C TYR A 103 12.79 1.63 -1.37
N PRO A 104 13.90 1.52 -0.62
CA PRO A 104 15.08 2.32 -0.91
C PRO A 104 15.49 2.10 -2.37
N TYR A 105 15.96 3.16 -3.03
CA TYR A 105 16.37 3.06 -4.43
C TYR A 105 17.42 1.96 -4.64
N GLY A 106 17.17 1.06 -5.61
CA GLY A 106 18.04 -0.06 -5.94
C GLY A 106 17.91 -1.28 -5.01
N GLU A 107 17.11 -1.21 -3.95
CA GLU A 107 16.84 -2.32 -3.03
C GLU A 107 15.50 -3.00 -3.36
N ILE A 108 15.43 -4.32 -3.17
CA ILE A 108 14.20 -5.10 -3.46
C ILE A 108 13.75 -6.01 -2.32
N SER A 109 14.50 -6.08 -1.22
CA SER A 109 14.22 -6.97 -0.10
C SER A 109 13.62 -6.25 1.10
N ASN A 110 13.99 -4.98 1.33
CA ASN A 110 13.61 -4.24 2.54
C ASN A 110 12.70 -3.08 2.16
N SER A 111 11.38 -3.27 2.24
CA SER A 111 10.42 -2.19 2.01
C SER A 111 10.46 -1.19 3.16
N ILE A 112 10.51 0.10 2.83
CA ILE A 112 10.29 1.22 3.76
C ILE A 112 8.83 1.26 4.21
N LEU A 113 7.92 1.13 3.25
CA LEU A 113 6.49 1.09 3.45
C LEU A 113 5.92 -0.04 2.62
N THR A 114 5.09 -0.88 3.24
CA THR A 114 4.26 -1.88 2.56
C THR A 114 2.82 -1.66 2.98
N ILE A 115 1.91 -1.54 2.01
CA ILE A 115 0.46 -1.55 2.22
C ILE A 115 -0.09 -2.74 1.46
N LYS A 116 -0.83 -3.60 2.16
CA LYS A 116 -1.39 -4.83 1.60
C LYS A 116 -2.74 -5.15 2.19
N GLU A 117 -3.57 -5.84 1.42
CA GLU A 117 -4.77 -6.51 1.94
C GLU A 117 -4.44 -7.93 2.38
N LYS A 118 -5.19 -8.42 3.36
CA LYS A 118 -5.26 -9.83 3.73
C LYS A 118 -6.70 -10.30 3.75
N THR A 119 -6.91 -11.51 3.23
CA THR A 119 -8.24 -12.13 3.16
C THR A 119 -8.64 -12.80 4.47
N LYS A 120 -9.95 -12.91 4.68
CA LYS A 120 -10.58 -13.81 5.65
C LYS A 120 -11.52 -14.81 4.95
N ASP A 121 -11.97 -15.81 5.69
CA ASP A 121 -12.92 -16.84 5.25
C ASP A 121 -14.39 -16.37 5.16
N ASP A 122 -14.67 -15.12 5.49
CA ASP A 122 -16.02 -14.55 5.61
C ASP A 122 -16.33 -13.49 4.55
N GLU A 123 -15.69 -13.57 3.38
CA GLU A 123 -15.79 -12.59 2.29
C GLU A 123 -15.29 -11.17 2.66
N ASN A 124 -14.70 -10.99 3.84
CA ASN A 124 -14.08 -9.73 4.24
C ASN A 124 -12.56 -9.75 4.05
N ASN A 125 -12.00 -8.55 3.86
CA ASN A 125 -10.57 -8.31 3.89
C ASN A 125 -10.21 -7.43 5.08
N PHE A 126 -8.92 -7.31 5.38
CA PHE A 126 -8.39 -6.26 6.25
C PHE A 126 -7.08 -5.74 5.67
N MET A 127 -6.80 -4.47 5.90
CA MET A 127 -5.59 -3.82 5.42
C MET A 127 -4.50 -3.90 6.49
N VAL A 128 -3.27 -4.08 6.02
CA VAL A 128 -2.06 -4.07 6.83
C VAL A 128 -1.13 -2.99 6.29
N VAL A 129 -0.65 -2.12 7.16
CA VAL A 129 0.40 -1.14 6.88
C VAL A 129 1.63 -1.54 7.69
N GLU A 130 2.75 -1.72 7.01
CA GLU A 130 4.06 -2.03 7.57
C GLU A 130 5.02 -0.89 7.23
N ILE A 131 5.71 -0.36 8.25
CA ILE A 131 6.68 0.72 8.12
C ILE A 131 7.98 0.26 8.76
N SER A 132 9.08 0.28 8.00
CA SER A 132 10.41 0.02 8.52
C SER A 132 11.22 1.31 8.64
N ASN A 133 12.14 1.33 9.60
CA ASN A 133 13.15 2.38 9.67
C ASN A 133 14.28 2.05 8.68
N SER A 134 14.45 2.87 7.63
CA SER A 134 15.47 2.65 6.60
C SER A 134 16.91 2.87 7.08
N ILE A 135 17.11 3.43 8.29
CA ILE A 135 18.43 3.88 8.76
C ILE A 135 19.27 2.73 9.36
N ASP A 136 18.64 1.62 9.79
CA ASP A 136 19.37 0.47 10.33
C ASP A 136 18.80 -0.86 9.80
N PRO A 137 19.34 -1.41 8.69
CA PRO A 137 18.89 -2.68 8.14
C PRO A 137 19.19 -3.88 9.03
N SER A 138 19.93 -3.71 10.15
CA SER A 138 20.14 -4.75 11.15
C SER A 138 19.07 -4.76 12.25
N ASN A 139 18.24 -3.72 12.33
CA ASN A 139 17.13 -3.65 13.24
C ASN A 139 15.82 -3.96 12.49
N GLU A 140 15.35 -5.20 12.60
CA GLU A 140 14.08 -5.69 12.04
C GLU A 140 12.82 -5.09 12.68
N ASP A 141 12.93 -3.92 13.34
CA ASP A 141 11.82 -3.21 13.96
C ASP A 141 10.86 -2.67 12.88
N ILE A 142 10.02 -3.56 12.37
CA ILE A 142 8.91 -3.25 11.48
C ILE A 142 7.73 -2.86 12.37
N TYR A 143 7.32 -1.60 12.29
CA TYR A 143 6.01 -1.22 12.77
C TYR A 143 4.96 -1.84 11.86
N LYS A 144 3.96 -2.47 12.47
CA LYS A 144 2.82 -3.03 11.75
C LYS A 144 1.55 -2.57 12.41
N VAL A 145 0.57 -2.20 11.60
CA VAL A 145 -0.79 -1.92 12.05
C VAL A 145 -1.79 -2.50 11.06
N SER A 146 -2.94 -2.95 11.56
CA SER A 146 -3.98 -3.55 10.73
C SER A 146 -5.35 -2.93 11.03
N THR A 147 -6.18 -2.78 10.01
CA THR A 147 -7.57 -2.31 10.15
C THR A 147 -8.47 -3.39 10.75
N SER A 148 -9.72 -3.04 11.07
CA SER A 148 -10.75 -4.07 11.21
C SER A 148 -11.09 -4.59 9.82
N THR A 149 -11.94 -5.61 9.79
CA THR A 149 -12.45 -6.15 8.54
C THR A 149 -13.36 -5.16 7.82
N TYR A 150 -13.33 -5.20 6.50
CA TYR A 150 -14.26 -4.53 5.61
C TYR A 150 -14.66 -5.50 4.49
N SER A 151 -15.83 -5.26 3.91
CA SER A 151 -16.44 -6.10 2.88
C SER A 151 -15.65 -6.09 1.58
N ALA A 152 -15.45 -7.26 0.99
CA ALA A 152 -15.05 -7.35 -0.42
C ALA A 152 -16.22 -6.99 -1.36
N GLY A 153 -15.91 -6.59 -2.59
CA GLY A 153 -16.90 -6.32 -3.62
C GLY A 153 -17.62 -4.97 -3.49
N LEU A 154 -17.09 -4.04 -2.69
CA LEU A 154 -17.59 -2.66 -2.57
C LEU A 154 -16.43 -1.67 -2.65
N TRP A 155 -16.68 -0.49 -3.19
CA TRP A 155 -15.70 0.59 -3.15
C TRP A 155 -15.50 1.10 -1.73
N HIS A 156 -14.24 1.18 -1.32
CA HIS A 156 -13.81 1.73 -0.06
C HIS A 156 -12.75 2.80 -0.29
N TYR A 157 -12.88 3.93 0.41
CA TYR A 157 -11.87 4.98 0.40
C TYR A 157 -10.92 4.82 1.58
N PHE A 158 -9.64 4.65 1.29
CA PHE A 158 -8.60 4.53 2.29
C PHE A 158 -7.87 5.85 2.47
N TRP A 159 -7.60 6.22 3.71
CA TRP A 159 -6.77 7.38 4.05
C TRP A 159 -5.80 7.00 5.16
N ILE A 160 -4.51 7.02 4.87
CA ILE A 160 -3.44 6.60 5.75
C ILE A 160 -2.59 7.82 6.09
N VAL A 161 -2.36 8.03 7.39
CA VAL A 161 -1.53 9.10 7.93
C VAL A 161 -0.41 8.47 8.73
N TYR A 162 0.82 8.82 8.41
CA TYR A 162 2.00 8.57 9.24
C TYR A 162 2.50 9.90 9.78
N ASP A 163 2.68 9.96 11.09
CA ASP A 163 3.29 11.06 11.82
C ASP A 163 4.42 10.52 12.72
N GLY A 164 5.66 10.69 12.28
CA GLY A 164 6.86 10.30 13.02
C GLY A 164 7.23 11.27 14.15
N ILE A 165 6.63 12.47 14.23
CA ILE A 165 6.85 13.37 15.36
C ILE A 165 6.03 12.90 16.55
N ASP A 166 4.75 12.63 16.32
CA ASP A 166 3.84 12.18 17.38
C ASP A 166 3.84 10.65 17.56
N HIS A 167 4.59 9.93 16.72
CA HIS A 167 4.63 8.46 16.67
C HIS A 167 3.23 7.87 16.51
N GLU A 168 2.51 8.32 15.48
CA GLU A 168 1.16 7.87 15.18
C GLU A 168 1.06 7.36 13.74
N VAL A 169 0.31 6.26 13.57
CA VAL A 169 -0.18 5.83 12.27
C VAL A 169 -1.69 5.69 12.36
N LYS A 170 -2.41 6.44 11.53
CA LYS A 170 -3.87 6.41 11.47
C LYS A 170 -4.32 5.87 10.12
N ILE A 171 -5.23 4.91 10.14
CA ILE A 171 -5.88 4.39 8.94
C ILE A 171 -7.35 4.68 9.05
N TYR A 172 -7.91 5.34 8.04
CA TYR A 172 -9.34 5.57 7.91
C TYR A 172 -9.86 4.77 6.70
N ILE A 173 -11.04 4.20 6.86
CA ILE A 173 -11.82 3.59 5.79
C ILE A 173 -13.18 4.29 5.77
N ASP A 174 -13.55 4.84 4.61
CA ASP A 174 -14.80 5.58 4.40
C ASP A 174 -14.99 6.70 5.45
N GLY A 175 -13.89 7.39 5.77
CA GLY A 175 -13.84 8.48 6.76
C GLY A 175 -13.84 8.03 8.23
N SER A 176 -14.00 6.74 8.52
CA SER A 176 -14.01 6.20 9.88
C SER A 176 -12.62 5.70 10.29
N LEU A 177 -12.13 6.09 11.47
CA LEU A 177 -10.85 5.64 12.00
C LEU A 177 -10.89 4.13 12.29
N GLN A 178 -9.96 3.39 11.69
CA GLN A 178 -9.86 1.94 11.82
C GLN A 178 -8.65 1.49 12.63
N SER A 179 -7.52 2.17 12.53
CA SER A 179 -6.29 1.78 13.24
C SER A 179 -6.50 1.85 14.76
N PRO A 180 -6.04 0.85 15.53
CA PRO A 180 -6.08 0.90 16.99
C PRO A 180 -5.30 2.10 17.51
N GLN A 181 -5.82 2.76 18.54
CA GLN A 181 -5.09 3.82 19.23
C GLN A 181 -4.10 3.20 20.21
N LYS A 182 -3.01 3.90 20.52
CA LYS A 182 -2.05 3.50 21.55
C LYS A 182 -2.78 3.29 22.88
N GLY A 183 -2.75 2.07 23.41
CA GLY A 183 -3.50 1.68 24.60
C GLY A 183 -4.83 0.96 24.33
N ASP A 184 -5.18 0.66 23.08
CA ASP A 184 -6.30 -0.22 22.75
C ASP A 184 -6.00 -1.67 23.18
N THR A 185 -6.39 -1.98 24.42
CA THR A 185 -6.28 -3.33 25.01
C THR A 185 -7.34 -4.29 24.48
N ALA A 186 -8.36 -3.81 23.76
CA ALA A 186 -9.40 -4.67 23.19
C ALA A 186 -8.88 -5.40 21.95
N ASN A 187 -7.86 -4.87 21.26
CA ASN A 187 -7.33 -5.43 20.03
C ASN A 187 -5.78 -5.51 20.00
N PRO A 188 -5.15 -6.22 20.96
CA PRO A 188 -3.69 -6.23 21.12
C PRO A 188 -2.93 -6.81 19.93
N ASN A 189 -3.59 -7.58 19.06
CA ASN A 189 -2.96 -8.24 17.90
C ASN A 189 -3.00 -7.40 16.61
N ARG A 190 -3.55 -6.19 16.65
CA ARG A 190 -3.72 -5.32 15.46
C ARG A 190 -2.61 -4.30 15.28
N PHE A 191 -1.60 -4.29 16.15
CA PHE A 191 -0.37 -3.55 15.95
C PHE A 191 0.83 -4.23 16.62
N SER A 192 2.04 -3.95 16.14
CA SER A 192 3.30 -4.40 16.74
C SER A 192 4.46 -3.48 16.32
N GLY A 193 5.57 -3.53 17.06
CA GLY A 193 6.78 -2.75 16.77
C GLY A 193 6.68 -1.28 17.20
N TYR A 194 7.73 -0.51 16.89
CA TYR A 194 7.83 0.92 17.19
C TYR A 194 7.62 1.74 15.94
N ILE A 195 6.74 2.75 16.00
CA ILE A 195 6.55 3.70 14.90
C ILE A 195 7.86 4.50 14.76
N PRO A 196 8.56 4.42 13.61
CA PRO A 196 9.79 5.19 13.40
C PRO A 196 9.51 6.68 13.54
N SER A 197 10.45 7.43 14.10
CA SER A 197 10.34 8.90 14.12
C SER A 197 10.69 9.52 12.75
N ILE A 198 11.46 8.78 11.96
CA ILE A 198 11.93 9.17 10.65
C ILE A 198 11.86 7.95 9.73
N ILE A 199 11.34 8.16 8.54
CA ILE A 199 11.54 7.30 7.38
C ILE A 199 12.55 8.05 6.51
N ASP A 200 13.75 7.54 6.23
CA ASP A 200 14.67 8.24 5.32
C ASP A 200 14.49 7.73 3.89
N ALA A 201 13.47 8.27 3.22
CA ALA A 201 13.05 7.90 1.87
C ALA A 201 13.31 9.07 0.89
N ASN A 202 14.59 9.39 0.68
CA ASN A 202 14.97 10.45 -0.26
C ASN A 202 14.79 9.98 -1.72
N PHE A 203 15.44 8.89 -2.09
CA PHE A 203 15.28 8.25 -3.40
C PHE A 203 14.68 6.87 -3.17
N VAL A 204 13.54 6.62 -3.81
CA VAL A 204 12.80 5.38 -3.64
C VAL A 204 12.41 4.75 -4.96
N ASP A 205 12.25 3.44 -4.93
CA ASP A 205 11.45 2.72 -5.92
C ASP A 205 10.01 2.65 -5.39
N PHE A 206 9.06 3.20 -6.15
CA PHE A 206 7.63 3.17 -5.82
C PHE A 206 6.88 2.18 -6.72
N TYR A 207 6.03 1.36 -6.11
CA TYR A 207 5.24 0.36 -6.79
C TYR A 207 3.77 0.41 -6.42
N VAL A 208 2.90 0.10 -7.39
CA VAL A 208 1.48 -0.19 -7.19
C VAL A 208 1.21 -1.62 -7.64
N ASN A 209 0.45 -2.38 -6.85
CA ASN A 209 0.11 -3.80 -7.06
C ASN A 209 1.30 -4.74 -7.23
N ARG A 210 2.47 -4.35 -6.70
CA ARG A 210 3.65 -5.21 -6.65
C ARG A 210 4.01 -5.42 -5.19
N GLY A 211 4.28 -6.65 -4.80
CA GLY A 211 4.94 -6.92 -3.54
C GLY A 211 5.46 -8.34 -3.41
N ARG A 212 6.48 -8.48 -2.56
CA ARG A 212 7.16 -9.74 -2.26
C ARG A 212 7.19 -10.06 -0.77
N SER A 213 6.46 -9.32 0.07
CA SER A 213 6.45 -9.52 1.51
C SER A 213 5.56 -10.71 1.89
N GLY A 214 6.17 -11.81 2.31
CA GLY A 214 5.51 -13.05 2.70
C GLY A 214 6.12 -14.30 2.06
N PHE A 215 5.44 -15.43 2.20
CA PHE A 215 5.85 -16.66 1.52
C PHE A 215 5.19 -16.74 0.15
N ALA A 216 5.89 -17.30 -0.84
CA ALA A 216 5.37 -17.37 -2.20
C ALA A 216 3.99 -18.05 -2.32
N PHE A 217 3.65 -18.96 -1.39
CA PHE A 217 2.35 -19.64 -1.41
C PHE A 217 1.18 -18.75 -0.94
N ASN A 218 1.43 -17.68 -0.17
CA ASN A 218 0.38 -16.81 0.36
C ASN A 218 0.45 -15.38 -0.17
N ILE A 219 1.21 -15.13 -1.23
CA ILE A 219 1.18 -13.87 -1.97
C ILE A 219 0.43 -14.11 -3.27
N ALA A 220 -0.60 -13.31 -3.50
CA ALA A 220 -1.25 -13.21 -4.80
C ALA A 220 -1.09 -11.79 -5.34
N GLY A 221 -1.18 -11.64 -6.66
CA GLY A 221 -1.43 -10.31 -7.24
C GLY A 221 -2.70 -9.73 -6.62
N ASN A 222 -2.77 -8.41 -6.48
CA ASN A 222 -4.01 -7.81 -6.04
C ASN A 222 -5.10 -8.17 -7.06
N TYR A 223 -6.24 -8.71 -6.64
CA TYR A 223 -7.35 -8.98 -7.58
C TYR A 223 -8.38 -7.87 -7.61
N GLY A 224 -8.22 -6.88 -6.73
CA GLY A 224 -9.04 -5.69 -6.66
C GLY A 224 -8.66 -4.66 -7.71
N TYR A 225 -9.40 -3.56 -7.67
CA TYR A 225 -9.23 -2.45 -8.59
C TYR A 225 -8.88 -1.19 -7.80
N ILE A 226 -7.87 -0.47 -8.27
CA ILE A 226 -7.45 0.82 -7.70
C ILE A 226 -7.95 1.93 -8.64
N ASP A 227 -8.62 2.91 -8.07
CA ASP A 227 -9.09 4.13 -8.74
C ASP A 227 -8.42 5.36 -8.09
N ASP A 228 -8.62 6.52 -8.73
CA ASP A 228 -7.87 7.75 -8.56
C ASP A 228 -7.76 8.31 -7.13
N ILE A 229 -6.75 9.17 -7.01
CA ILE A 229 -6.29 9.94 -5.86
C ILE A 229 -6.67 11.40 -6.08
#